data_AF-A0A1G8XSP6-F1
#
_entry.id   AF-A0A1G8XSP6-F1
#
_cell.length_a   1.000
_cell.length_b   1.000
_cell.length_c   1.000
_cell.angle_alpha   90.00
_cell.angle_beta   90.00
_cell.angle_gamma   90.00
#
_symmetry.space_group_name_H-M   'P 1'
#
loop_
_entity.id
_entity.type
_entity.pdbx_description
1 polymer ?
#
loop_
_entity_poly.entity_id
_entity_poly.type
_entity_poly.pdbx_seq_one_letter_code
_entity_poly.pdbx_strand_id
1 'polypeptide(L)'
;MSAETGWPVGGLGDRAHTVWRVLFLALLLAALAGTVTAEDDAIVQDLAGRIEPGQAIVYDLDLQEGWTLYAYAKGSSGNLDPFLAVARPDLNASRVRTEFATDVTRSLAAGQDPFEAIPEIAGRYFLAWNDDTNGTYDSALQYRVPADGDYLLIVIGSPAKRGQTFGDYRLLVGIDAPQVLTGQAEPTGAAVAVLNSSASRPRVGVREVTGNLSVNSSSTFYTLGGVEANDTFYAFIEATSGDLVPAMILRDYGGKPLAAAASVPGTRSAVLQYTFSGASSNNRLEVLASPLNGANTTGDFRLLAGLNAPGVLAGTEPPGGVAVLREPIRVKVGIELEQITNVDQVGENFAVVANIWMEWNDPALAFSPDECNCQLKIYRSVDDFVDAEGSRWPEFTLYNQQAQRWTQNQIIVVQQSGTATYFEHFWTTLQAPDFNFRAYPFDTQDFFIRIDSLYPEELYVYEPWPEKTTIGTQLGEEEWYITASETNISTVEITTRNSRYSFYFEAARHLTFYVLRILVPILIIILLTYVTFLLKDYGKRAEIASANLLLFIAFNFTIAGSLPHLGYLTFLDAVLVATFVITGITVAYNLYLRWLATERQKEIADRIDRVMVWLYPAAYIAALVLASLLL
;
A
#
# COMPACT_ATOMS: atom_id res chain seq x y z
N MET A 1 -71.80 -60.37 -11.36
CA MET A 1 -71.89 -60.21 -9.90
C MET A 1 -72.21 -58.75 -9.64
N SER A 2 -73.50 -58.52 -9.34
CA SER A 2 -74.26 -57.28 -9.08
C SER A 2 -73.78 -56.58 -7.79
N ALA A 3 -73.59 -55.26 -7.76
CA ALA A 3 -74.57 -54.15 -7.70
C ALA A 3 -75.03 -53.79 -6.27
N GLU A 4 -74.90 -52.50 -5.97
CA GLU A 4 -75.67 -51.59 -5.10
C GLU A 4 -76.34 -52.07 -3.80
N THR A 5 -76.30 -51.20 -2.77
CA THR A 5 -77.35 -50.80 -1.81
C THR A 5 -76.66 -50.07 -0.65
N GLY A 6 -77.16 -49.02 0.00
CA GLY A 6 -78.40 -48.27 0.00
C GLY A 6 -78.36 -47.34 1.23
N TRP A 7 -78.92 -46.14 1.13
CA TRP A 7 -79.10 -45.21 2.26
C TRP A 7 -80.13 -45.76 3.29
N PRO A 8 -80.17 -45.21 4.52
CA PRO A 8 -81.37 -44.44 4.82
C PRO A 8 -81.15 -43.15 5.63
N VAL A 9 -82.15 -42.31 5.45
CA VAL A 9 -82.45 -40.98 6.00
C VAL A 9 -82.96 -41.11 7.45
N GLY A 10 -82.70 -40.09 8.28
CA GLY A 10 -83.39 -39.89 9.55
C GLY A 10 -83.12 -38.49 10.11
N GLY A 11 -83.91 -37.51 9.70
CA GLY A 11 -83.77 -36.10 10.09
C GLY A 11 -84.32 -35.78 11.49
N LEU A 12 -83.93 -34.60 11.98
CA LEU A 12 -84.65 -33.77 12.96
C LEU A 12 -83.89 -32.45 13.14
N GLY A 13 -84.57 -31.31 12.99
CA GLY A 13 -84.12 -30.06 13.66
C GLY A 13 -83.93 -28.80 12.80
N ASP A 14 -84.83 -28.50 11.87
CA ASP A 14 -84.82 -27.28 11.04
C ASP A 14 -85.18 -25.97 11.79
N ARG A 15 -84.78 -25.85 13.07
CA ARG A 15 -84.94 -24.62 13.87
C ARG A 15 -83.67 -24.16 14.59
N ALA A 16 -82.61 -24.97 14.61
CA ALA A 16 -81.33 -24.60 15.23
C ALA A 16 -80.38 -23.88 14.23
N HIS A 17 -80.53 -24.11 12.94
CA HIS A 17 -79.59 -23.60 11.92
C HIS A 17 -79.81 -22.13 11.55
N THR A 18 -81.00 -21.56 11.77
CA THR A 18 -81.29 -20.17 11.41
C THR A 18 -80.70 -19.19 12.43
N VAL A 19 -80.75 -19.52 13.72
CA VAL A 19 -80.15 -18.70 14.79
C VAL A 19 -78.63 -18.73 14.71
N TRP A 20 -78.04 -19.90 14.41
CA TRP A 20 -76.60 -20.03 14.26
C TRP A 20 -76.09 -19.33 13.00
N ARG A 21 -76.85 -19.32 11.88
CA ARG A 21 -76.47 -18.57 10.68
C ARG A 21 -76.51 -17.06 10.88
N VAL A 22 -77.47 -16.52 11.63
CA VAL A 22 -77.52 -15.07 11.92
C VAL A 22 -76.41 -14.65 12.89
N LEU A 23 -76.12 -15.46 13.91
CA LEU A 23 -74.98 -15.22 14.82
C LEU A 23 -73.63 -15.38 14.11
N PHE A 24 -73.48 -16.35 13.20
CA PHE A 24 -72.25 -16.54 12.42
C PHE A 24 -72.08 -15.45 11.35
N LEU A 25 -73.17 -14.95 10.75
CA LEU A 25 -73.10 -13.79 9.83
C LEU A 25 -72.79 -12.49 10.58
N ALA A 26 -73.32 -12.30 11.79
CA ALA A 26 -73.01 -11.16 12.65
C ALA A 26 -71.58 -11.21 13.20
N LEU A 27 -71.06 -12.40 13.52
CA LEU A 27 -69.65 -12.61 13.89
C LEU A 27 -68.72 -12.49 12.68
N LEU A 28 -69.13 -12.88 11.47
CA LEU A 28 -68.36 -12.63 10.25
C LEU A 28 -68.36 -11.14 9.87
N LEU A 29 -69.47 -10.43 10.05
CA LEU A 29 -69.53 -8.98 9.84
C LEU A 29 -68.75 -8.21 10.92
N ALA A 30 -68.68 -8.71 12.15
CA ALA A 30 -67.84 -8.14 13.22
C ALA A 30 -66.36 -8.52 13.08
N ALA A 31 -66.02 -9.64 12.43
CA ALA A 31 -64.64 -10.03 12.12
C ALA A 31 -64.13 -9.41 10.79
N LEU A 32 -65.04 -8.97 9.90
CA LEU A 32 -64.73 -8.13 8.73
C LEU A 32 -64.70 -6.64 9.08
N ALA A 33 -65.28 -6.24 10.22
CA ALA A 33 -64.96 -4.99 10.89
C ALA A 33 -63.63 -5.13 11.64
N GLY A 34 -62.58 -5.52 10.91
CA GLY A 34 -61.24 -5.10 11.30
C GLY A 34 -61.28 -3.60 11.48
N THR A 35 -60.69 -3.12 12.57
CA THR A 35 -60.49 -1.71 12.82
C THR A 35 -59.86 -1.09 11.57
N VAL A 36 -60.68 -0.47 10.73
CA VAL A 36 -60.25 0.62 9.87
C VAL A 36 -59.89 1.73 10.85
N THR A 37 -58.70 1.63 11.43
CA THR A 37 -57.92 2.83 11.68
C THR A 37 -57.93 3.56 10.36
N ALA A 38 -58.39 4.81 10.35
CA ALA A 38 -58.20 5.67 9.20
C ALA A 38 -56.74 5.51 8.76
N GLU A 39 -56.53 4.84 7.63
CA GLU A 39 -55.27 4.86 6.91
C GLU A 39 -55.27 6.25 6.25
N ASP A 40 -55.06 7.27 7.09
CA ASP A 40 -54.89 8.65 6.68
C ASP A 40 -53.68 8.65 5.75
N ASP A 41 -53.91 8.83 4.44
CA ASP A 41 -53.02 9.34 3.39
C ASP A 41 -51.50 9.30 3.64
N ALA A 42 -50.98 8.21 4.21
CA ALA A 42 -49.58 8.13 4.63
C ALA A 42 -48.73 7.94 3.38
N ILE A 43 -48.04 8.99 2.96
CA ILE A 43 -47.19 8.94 1.77
C ILE A 43 -45.83 8.40 2.20
N VAL A 44 -45.31 7.41 1.48
CA VAL A 44 -43.96 6.85 1.70
C VAL A 44 -43.26 6.72 0.36
N GLN A 45 -42.03 7.20 0.30
CA GLN A 45 -41.14 7.13 -0.84
C GLN A 45 -39.83 6.44 -0.43
N ASP A 46 -39.32 5.56 -1.30
CA ASP A 46 -38.03 4.90 -1.14
C ASP A 46 -37.06 5.40 -2.21
N LEU A 47 -35.89 5.83 -1.76
CA LEU A 47 -34.84 6.45 -2.55
C LEU A 47 -33.52 5.74 -2.26
N ALA A 48 -32.69 5.62 -3.29
CA ALA A 48 -31.31 5.18 -3.15
C ALA A 48 -30.37 6.26 -3.65
N GLY A 49 -29.19 6.35 -3.07
CA GLY A 49 -28.15 7.26 -3.50
C GLY A 49 -26.78 6.83 -3.03
N ARG A 50 -25.77 7.63 -3.36
CA ARG A 50 -24.39 7.44 -2.93
C ARG A 50 -23.84 8.77 -2.43
N ILE A 51 -23.14 8.72 -1.31
CA ILE A 51 -22.40 9.84 -0.74
C ILE A 51 -20.91 9.53 -0.91
N GLU A 52 -20.24 10.38 -1.69
CA GLU A 52 -18.78 10.40 -1.71
C GLU A 52 -18.23 11.17 -0.50
N PRO A 53 -16.98 10.88 -0.07
CA PRO A 53 -16.31 11.66 0.95
C PRO A 53 -16.32 13.13 0.53
N GLY A 54 -16.92 14.00 1.33
CA GLY A 54 -17.00 15.39 0.91
C GLY A 54 -18.33 15.83 0.29
N GLN A 55 -19.33 14.96 0.18
CA GLN A 55 -20.57 15.28 -0.53
C GLN A 55 -21.75 15.49 0.43
N ALA A 56 -22.70 16.34 0.01
CA ALA A 56 -24.02 16.43 0.60
C ALA A 56 -25.05 16.15 -0.49
N ILE A 57 -26.01 15.28 -0.19
CA ILE A 57 -27.15 15.04 -1.06
C ILE A 57 -28.35 15.81 -0.50
N VAL A 58 -29.01 16.54 -1.37
CA VAL A 58 -30.06 17.50 -1.03
C VAL A 58 -31.30 17.14 -1.83
N TYR A 59 -32.42 17.03 -1.13
CA TYR A 59 -33.73 16.83 -1.71
C TYR A 59 -34.62 18.03 -1.40
N ASP A 60 -35.30 18.53 -2.42
CA ASP A 60 -36.34 19.55 -2.29
C ASP A 60 -37.64 18.87 -1.80
N LEU A 61 -38.28 19.48 -0.81
CA LEU A 61 -39.54 19.06 -0.20
C LEU A 61 -40.55 20.19 -0.30
N ASP A 62 -41.80 19.88 -0.65
CA ASP A 62 -42.95 20.80 -0.60
C ASP A 62 -43.89 20.33 0.51
N LEU A 63 -43.92 21.04 1.64
CA LEU A 63 -44.57 20.60 2.87
C LEU A 63 -45.67 21.56 3.33
N GLN A 64 -46.76 21.01 3.87
CA GLN A 64 -47.88 21.77 4.41
C GLN A 64 -47.84 21.88 5.94
N GLU A 65 -48.37 22.96 6.47
CA GLU A 65 -48.52 23.20 7.90
C GLU A 65 -49.30 22.05 8.55
N GLY A 66 -48.74 21.51 9.63
CA GLY A 66 -49.37 20.40 10.34
C GLY A 66 -49.09 19.02 9.76
N TRP A 67 -48.33 18.89 8.66
CA TRP A 67 -47.75 17.61 8.29
C TRP A 67 -46.62 17.21 9.23
N THR A 68 -46.40 15.90 9.36
CA THR A 68 -45.24 15.36 10.07
C THR A 68 -44.35 14.61 9.07
N LEU A 69 -43.17 15.17 8.81
CA LEU A 69 -42.15 14.50 8.02
C LEU A 69 -41.45 13.44 8.88
N TYR A 70 -41.33 12.24 8.33
CA TYR A 70 -40.50 11.17 8.86
C TYR A 70 -39.47 10.80 7.80
N ALA A 71 -38.21 10.65 8.19
CA ALA A 71 -37.15 10.18 7.30
C ALA A 71 -36.27 9.16 8.02
N TYR A 72 -35.81 8.16 7.28
CA TYR A 72 -34.89 7.12 7.75
C TYR A 72 -33.83 6.87 6.69
N ALA A 73 -32.55 6.92 7.06
CA ALA A 73 -31.43 6.64 6.19
C ALA A 73 -30.54 5.55 6.78
N LYS A 74 -30.14 4.63 5.90
CA LYS A 74 -29.24 3.52 6.23
C LYS A 74 -28.13 3.42 5.20
N GLY A 75 -26.90 3.27 5.67
CA GLY A 75 -25.76 2.89 4.83
C GLY A 75 -25.91 1.46 4.31
N SER A 76 -25.69 1.25 3.01
CA SER A 76 -25.74 -0.06 2.35
C SER A 76 -24.40 -0.51 1.76
N SER A 77 -23.40 0.38 1.72
CA SER A 77 -22.02 0.02 1.38
C SER A 77 -21.02 0.97 2.04
N GLY A 78 -19.74 0.61 2.00
CA GLY A 78 -18.66 1.41 2.57
C GLY A 78 -18.77 1.51 4.10
N ASN A 79 -18.39 2.66 4.65
CA ASN A 79 -18.42 2.94 6.08
C ASN A 79 -19.40 4.06 6.44
N LEU A 80 -20.39 4.29 5.57
CA LEU A 80 -21.32 5.39 5.67
C LEU A 80 -22.05 5.37 7.02
N ASP A 81 -21.95 6.51 7.69
CA ASP A 81 -22.63 6.84 8.93
C ASP A 81 -23.57 8.01 8.56
N PRO A 82 -24.82 7.74 8.14
CA PRO A 82 -25.72 8.77 7.62
C PRO A 82 -26.15 9.78 8.68
N PHE A 83 -26.07 11.06 8.35
CA PHE A 83 -26.63 12.17 9.11
C PHE A 83 -27.76 12.80 8.29
N LEU A 84 -28.95 12.86 8.87
CA LEU A 84 -30.12 13.46 8.26
C LEU A 84 -30.39 14.84 8.87
N ALA A 85 -30.76 15.79 8.02
CA ALA A 85 -31.11 17.14 8.45
C ALA A 85 -32.26 17.72 7.63
N VAL A 86 -33.12 18.50 8.28
CA VAL A 86 -34.13 19.35 7.64
C VAL A 86 -33.68 20.80 7.73
N ALA A 87 -33.73 21.52 6.63
CA ALA A 87 -33.30 22.91 6.54
C ALA A 87 -34.31 23.80 5.79
N ARG A 88 -34.10 25.11 5.92
CA ARG A 88 -34.80 26.12 5.12
C ARG A 88 -34.26 26.16 3.68
N PRO A 89 -35.06 26.58 2.69
CA PRO A 89 -34.69 26.57 1.27
C PRO A 89 -33.67 27.66 0.89
N ASP A 90 -33.51 28.69 1.72
CA ASP A 90 -32.47 29.73 1.56
C ASP A 90 -31.07 29.24 1.96
N LEU A 91 -30.99 28.07 2.59
CA LEU A 91 -29.74 27.47 3.01
C LEU A 91 -28.93 27.03 1.78
N ASN A 92 -27.76 27.65 1.58
CA ASN A 92 -26.86 27.27 0.49
C ASN A 92 -26.21 25.91 0.77
N ALA A 93 -26.89 24.82 0.40
CA ALA A 93 -26.54 23.47 0.77
C ALA A 93 -25.10 23.05 0.37
N SER A 94 -24.53 23.66 -0.68
CA SER A 94 -23.13 23.43 -1.08
C SER A 94 -22.12 23.97 -0.05
N ARG A 95 -22.46 25.05 0.66
CA ARG A 95 -21.66 25.62 1.75
C ARG A 95 -21.92 24.94 3.08
N VAL A 96 -23.15 24.53 3.34
CA VAL A 96 -23.60 23.98 4.63
C VAL A 96 -22.70 22.87 5.12
N ARG A 97 -22.41 21.86 4.30
CA ARG A 97 -21.56 20.76 4.73
C ARG A 97 -20.14 21.23 5.01
N THR A 98 -19.58 22.09 4.16
CA THR A 98 -18.22 22.60 4.34
C THR A 98 -18.12 23.42 5.62
N GLU A 99 -19.07 24.30 5.88
CA GLU A 99 -19.09 25.16 7.07
C GLU A 99 -19.44 24.36 8.34
N PHE A 100 -20.47 23.51 8.29
CA PHE A 100 -20.88 22.62 9.38
C PHE A 100 -19.76 21.66 9.79
N ALA A 101 -19.21 20.88 8.85
CA ALA A 101 -18.15 19.92 9.15
C ALA A 101 -16.87 20.62 9.60
N THR A 102 -16.54 21.79 9.04
CA THR A 102 -15.37 22.57 9.46
C THR A 102 -15.56 23.12 10.87
N ASP A 103 -16.74 23.62 11.20
CA ASP A 103 -17.07 24.12 12.54
C ASP A 103 -17.01 22.99 13.57
N VAL A 104 -17.61 21.83 13.27
CA VAL A 104 -17.53 20.63 14.14
C VAL A 104 -16.08 20.22 14.33
N THR A 105 -15.31 20.07 13.25
CA THR A 105 -13.89 19.69 13.32
C THR A 105 -13.08 20.68 14.15
N ARG A 106 -13.32 21.99 13.98
CA ARG A 106 -12.63 23.05 14.74
C ARG A 106 -12.96 22.97 16.23
N SER A 107 -14.23 22.79 16.57
CA SER A 107 -14.70 22.64 17.96
C SER A 107 -14.12 21.40 18.64
N LEU A 108 -14.13 20.25 17.97
CA LEU A 108 -13.55 19.01 18.47
C LEU A 108 -12.03 19.10 18.62
N ALA A 109 -11.34 19.77 17.68
CA ALA A 109 -9.90 20.03 17.76
C ALA A 109 -9.54 20.98 18.92
N ALA A 110 -10.46 21.87 19.31
CA ALA A 110 -10.32 22.72 20.49
C ALA A 110 -10.61 21.99 21.82
N GLY A 111 -10.93 20.69 21.77
CA GLY A 111 -11.19 19.86 22.94
C GLY A 111 -12.57 20.05 23.56
N GLN A 112 -13.52 20.63 22.83
CA GLN A 112 -14.92 20.71 23.28
C GLN A 112 -15.57 19.32 23.31
N ASP A 113 -16.53 19.12 24.22
CA ASP A 113 -17.29 17.88 24.31
C ASP A 113 -18.14 17.68 23.03
N PRO A 114 -17.97 16.56 22.30
CA PRO A 114 -18.78 16.26 21.12
C PRO A 114 -20.29 16.30 21.38
N PHE A 115 -20.74 15.88 22.57
CA PHE A 115 -22.17 15.81 22.93
C PHE A 115 -22.80 17.19 23.16
N GLU A 116 -21.99 18.23 23.36
CA GLU A 116 -22.47 19.62 23.45
C GLU A 116 -22.25 20.37 22.14
N ALA A 117 -21.05 20.24 21.57
CA ALA A 117 -20.64 21.01 20.39
C ALA A 117 -21.44 20.63 19.14
N ILE A 118 -21.66 19.35 18.86
CA ILE A 118 -22.34 18.92 17.63
C ILE A 118 -23.80 19.41 17.62
N PRO A 119 -24.61 19.22 18.69
CA PRO A 119 -25.96 19.76 18.75
C PRO A 119 -26.05 21.28 18.65
N GLU A 120 -25.15 22.02 19.33
CA GLU A 120 -25.10 23.47 19.25
C GLU A 120 -24.84 23.93 17.82
N ILE A 121 -23.84 23.33 17.17
CA ILE A 121 -23.46 23.67 15.80
C ILE A 121 -24.57 23.28 14.82
N ALA A 122 -25.14 22.08 14.92
CA ALA A 122 -26.22 21.62 14.07
C ALA A 122 -27.46 22.52 14.16
N GLY A 123 -27.82 22.97 15.38
CA GLY A 123 -28.93 23.91 15.60
C GLY A 123 -28.75 25.29 14.97
N ARG A 124 -27.54 25.68 14.56
CA ARG A 124 -27.28 26.92 13.80
C ARG A 124 -27.65 26.79 12.31
N TYR A 125 -27.62 25.58 11.77
CA TYR A 125 -27.83 25.32 10.34
C TYR A 125 -29.16 24.63 10.03
N PHE A 126 -29.63 23.77 10.91
CA PHE A 126 -30.74 22.84 10.66
C PHE A 126 -31.95 23.10 11.57
N LEU A 127 -33.14 22.89 11.03
CA LEU A 127 -34.42 22.96 11.75
C LEU A 127 -34.67 21.71 12.60
N ALA A 128 -34.24 20.56 12.09
CA ALA A 128 -34.21 19.28 12.77
C ALA A 128 -33.07 18.45 12.18
N TRP A 129 -32.50 17.56 12.97
CA TRP A 129 -31.44 16.66 12.53
C TRP A 129 -31.40 15.42 13.40
N ASN A 130 -30.81 14.35 12.86
CA ASN A 130 -30.43 13.18 13.64
C ASN A 130 -29.30 12.43 12.93
N ASP A 131 -28.43 11.75 13.66
CA ASP A 131 -27.30 11.00 13.12
C ASP A 131 -27.24 9.54 13.56
N ASP A 132 -27.95 9.16 14.62
CA ASP A 132 -28.06 7.78 15.06
C ASP A 132 -29.53 7.39 15.38
N THR A 133 -29.82 6.08 15.42
CA THR A 133 -31.14 5.60 15.82
C THR A 133 -31.04 4.19 16.39
N ASN A 134 -31.77 3.93 17.48
CA ASN A 134 -31.87 2.61 18.11
C ASN A 134 -30.52 1.92 18.42
N GLY A 135 -29.43 2.69 18.59
CA GLY A 135 -28.09 2.15 18.85
C GLY A 135 -27.38 1.60 17.61
N THR A 136 -27.84 1.92 16.40
CA THR A 136 -27.16 1.70 15.12
C THR A 136 -26.65 3.02 14.55
N TYR A 137 -25.76 2.97 13.55
CA TYR A 137 -25.35 4.15 12.78
C TYR A 137 -26.39 4.60 11.75
N ASP A 138 -27.57 3.96 11.70
CA ASP A 138 -28.66 4.47 10.85
C ASP A 138 -29.19 5.77 11.44
N SER A 139 -29.73 6.66 10.61
CA SER A 139 -30.33 7.91 11.07
C SER A 139 -31.83 7.91 10.83
N ALA A 140 -32.60 8.36 11.81
CA ALA A 140 -34.05 8.51 11.69
C ALA A 140 -34.50 9.83 12.30
N LEU A 141 -35.17 10.69 11.54
CA LEU A 141 -35.67 11.98 12.05
C LEU A 141 -37.18 12.13 11.88
N GLN A 142 -37.75 12.93 12.77
CA GLN A 142 -39.13 13.38 12.73
C GLN A 142 -39.18 14.91 12.81
N TYR A 143 -39.97 15.54 11.95
CA TYR A 143 -40.14 16.99 11.95
C TYR A 143 -41.61 17.38 11.73
N ARG A 144 -42.17 18.16 12.66
CA ARG A 144 -43.53 18.72 12.53
C ARG A 144 -43.44 20.04 11.78
N VAL A 145 -44.14 20.15 10.65
CA VAL A 145 -44.06 21.29 9.75
C VAL A 145 -44.81 22.48 10.33
N PRO A 146 -44.15 23.63 10.58
CA PRO A 146 -44.75 24.77 11.26
C PRO A 146 -45.53 25.72 10.35
N ALA A 147 -45.29 25.67 9.04
CA ALA A 147 -45.93 26.52 8.03
C ALA A 147 -45.75 25.91 6.63
N ASP A 148 -46.70 26.18 5.74
CA ASP A 148 -46.62 25.81 4.32
C ASP A 148 -45.34 26.39 3.68
N GLY A 149 -44.66 25.58 2.86
CA GLY A 149 -43.58 26.06 2.00
C GLY A 149 -42.55 24.99 1.62
N ASP A 150 -41.51 25.47 0.93
CA ASP A 150 -40.38 24.65 0.52
C ASP A 150 -39.43 24.38 1.70
N TYR A 151 -38.94 23.15 1.80
CA TYR A 151 -37.92 22.73 2.75
C TYR A 151 -36.86 21.88 2.05
N LEU A 152 -35.70 21.72 2.70
CA LEU A 152 -34.63 20.84 2.21
C LEU A 152 -34.46 19.67 3.15
N LEU A 153 -34.39 18.45 2.60
CA LEU A 153 -33.90 17.26 3.29
C LEU A 153 -32.46 17.01 2.84
N ILE A 154 -31.54 16.94 3.79
CA ILE A 154 -30.11 16.82 3.55
C ILE A 154 -29.61 15.49 4.13
N VAL A 155 -28.86 14.76 3.33
CA VAL A 155 -28.12 13.55 3.74
C VAL A 155 -26.63 13.82 3.58
N ILE A 156 -25.88 13.71 4.69
CA ILE A 156 -24.42 13.82 4.72
C ILE A 156 -23.82 12.66 5.51
N GLY A 157 -22.52 12.43 5.39
CA GLY A 157 -21.80 11.59 6.35
C GLY A 157 -21.66 12.31 7.70
N SER A 158 -21.88 11.61 8.80
CA SER A 158 -21.78 12.16 10.15
C SER A 158 -20.39 12.76 10.40
N PRO A 159 -20.31 14.03 10.86
CA PRO A 159 -19.04 14.66 11.22
C PRO A 159 -18.54 14.22 12.61
N ALA A 160 -19.35 13.46 13.37
CA ALA A 160 -19.00 12.97 14.71
C ALA A 160 -17.90 11.90 14.65
N LYS A 161 -17.86 11.13 13.56
CA LYS A 161 -16.85 10.10 13.33
C LYS A 161 -15.54 10.73 12.89
N ARG A 162 -14.42 10.26 13.44
CA ARG A 162 -13.09 10.69 12.96
C ARG A 162 -12.86 10.14 11.56
N GLY A 163 -12.70 11.04 10.60
CA GLY A 163 -12.54 10.69 9.18
C GLY A 163 -13.83 10.89 8.39
N GLN A 164 -13.74 10.85 7.06
CA GLN A 164 -14.91 10.97 6.20
C GLN A 164 -15.58 9.61 6.04
N THR A 165 -16.91 9.59 6.13
CA THR A 165 -17.72 8.41 5.82
C THR A 165 -18.31 8.53 4.43
N PHE A 166 -18.46 7.40 3.76
CA PHE A 166 -18.94 7.34 2.37
C PHE A 166 -19.57 5.99 2.09
N GLY A 167 -20.39 5.94 1.05
CA GLY A 167 -21.05 4.72 0.64
C GLY A 167 -22.40 4.97 -0.02
N ASP A 168 -23.00 3.87 -0.43
CA ASP A 168 -24.38 3.87 -0.90
C ASP A 168 -25.32 3.92 0.32
N TYR A 169 -26.49 4.51 0.14
CA TYR A 169 -27.52 4.58 1.17
C TYR A 169 -28.90 4.31 0.59
N ARG A 170 -29.79 3.84 1.47
CA ARG A 170 -31.23 3.84 1.28
C ARG A 170 -31.84 4.95 2.14
N LEU A 171 -32.76 5.72 1.57
CA LEU A 171 -33.49 6.80 2.21
C LEU A 171 -34.99 6.54 2.06
N LEU A 172 -35.67 6.34 3.18
CA LEU A 172 -37.13 6.31 3.27
C LEU A 172 -37.61 7.67 3.74
N VAL A 173 -38.58 8.25 3.04
CA VAL A 173 -39.20 9.54 3.40
C VAL A 173 -40.71 9.35 3.40
N GLY A 174 -41.39 9.87 4.42
CA GLY A 174 -42.84 9.85 4.42
C GLY A 174 -43.49 11.00 5.18
N ILE A 175 -44.76 11.24 4.85
CA ILE A 175 -45.61 12.26 5.46
C ILE A 175 -46.67 11.56 6.28
N ASP A 176 -46.77 11.94 7.55
CA ASP A 176 -47.68 11.35 8.55
C ASP A 176 -47.60 9.82 8.64
N ALA A 177 -46.40 9.29 8.33
CA ALA A 177 -46.07 7.88 8.24
C ALA A 177 -45.02 7.47 9.29
N PRO A 178 -45.37 7.35 10.59
CA PRO A 178 -44.41 7.04 11.66
C PRO A 178 -43.67 5.71 11.47
N GLN A 179 -44.24 4.76 10.72
CA GLN A 179 -43.61 3.51 10.35
C GLN A 179 -42.27 3.68 9.60
N VAL A 180 -42.03 4.84 8.96
CA VAL A 180 -40.76 5.15 8.28
C VAL A 180 -39.57 5.06 9.22
N LEU A 181 -39.73 5.45 10.49
CA LEU A 181 -38.66 5.42 11.50
C LEU A 181 -38.14 4.00 11.79
N THR A 182 -38.87 2.97 11.40
CA THR A 182 -38.47 1.56 11.57
C THR A 182 -37.54 1.05 10.47
N GLY A 183 -37.42 1.78 9.35
CA GLY A 183 -36.70 1.33 8.16
C GLY A 183 -37.45 0.28 7.32
N GLN A 184 -38.66 -0.10 7.71
CA GLN A 184 -39.46 -1.20 7.11
C GLN A 184 -40.75 -0.70 6.43
N ALA A 185 -40.92 0.62 6.27
CA ALA A 185 -42.11 1.17 5.62
C ALA A 185 -42.15 0.82 4.12
N GLU A 186 -43.31 0.42 3.64
CA GLU A 186 -43.53 0.12 2.22
C GLU A 186 -43.85 1.40 1.42
N PRO A 187 -43.31 1.57 0.20
CA PRO A 187 -43.57 2.75 -0.62
C PRO A 187 -45.03 2.81 -1.11
N THR A 188 -45.65 3.98 -1.04
CA THR A 188 -47.03 4.18 -1.53
C THR A 188 -47.10 4.79 -2.93
N GLY A 189 -45.96 5.21 -3.49
CA GLY A 189 -45.80 5.59 -4.90
C GLY A 189 -45.93 7.08 -5.21
N ALA A 190 -46.36 7.92 -4.26
CA ALA A 190 -46.31 9.38 -4.40
C ALA A 190 -44.91 9.91 -4.01
N ALA A 191 -44.43 10.90 -4.77
CA ALA A 191 -43.13 11.53 -4.52
C ALA A 191 -43.26 12.62 -3.45
N VAL A 192 -42.40 12.57 -2.44
CA VAL A 192 -42.29 13.55 -1.34
C VAL A 192 -41.01 14.35 -1.46
N ALA A 193 -39.90 13.67 -1.78
CA ALA A 193 -38.56 14.21 -1.89
C ALA A 193 -38.05 14.11 -3.33
N VAL A 194 -37.62 15.24 -3.88
CA VAL A 194 -37.09 15.35 -5.24
C VAL A 194 -35.61 15.73 -5.17
N LEU A 195 -34.74 14.97 -5.83
CA LEU A 195 -33.30 15.23 -5.80
C LEU A 195 -32.95 16.59 -6.41
N ASN A 196 -32.39 17.49 -5.61
CA ASN A 196 -31.85 18.75 -6.08
C ASN A 196 -30.49 18.51 -6.74
N SER A 197 -30.49 18.24 -8.04
CA SER A 197 -29.28 17.91 -8.81
C SER A 197 -28.29 19.07 -8.88
N SER A 198 -28.77 20.31 -8.81
CA SER A 198 -27.92 21.51 -8.88
C SER A 198 -27.13 21.74 -7.59
N ALA A 199 -27.74 21.48 -6.44
CA ALA A 199 -27.14 21.58 -5.11
C ALA A 199 -26.29 20.35 -4.76
N SER A 200 -26.78 19.16 -5.09
CA SER A 200 -26.12 17.88 -4.76
C SER A 200 -24.95 17.56 -5.70
N ARG A 201 -24.96 18.13 -6.91
CA ARG A 201 -24.08 17.81 -8.06
C ARG A 201 -23.71 16.32 -8.12
N PRO A 202 -24.70 15.41 -8.02
CA PRO A 202 -24.41 13.99 -7.99
C PRO A 202 -23.85 13.62 -9.35
N ARG A 203 -22.76 12.85 -9.36
CA ARG A 203 -22.13 12.36 -10.60
C ARG A 203 -21.54 13.46 -11.51
N VAL A 204 -21.26 14.65 -10.96
CA VAL A 204 -20.39 15.64 -11.63
C VAL A 204 -19.03 15.61 -10.97
N GLY A 205 -17.99 15.36 -11.75
CA GLY A 205 -16.63 15.28 -11.26
C GLY A 205 -15.65 15.73 -12.33
N VAL A 206 -14.54 16.33 -11.91
CA VAL A 206 -13.41 16.69 -12.76
C VAL A 206 -12.14 16.29 -12.01
N ARG A 207 -11.25 15.56 -12.67
CA ARG A 207 -9.95 15.18 -12.15
C ARG A 207 -8.87 15.54 -13.15
N GLU A 208 -7.79 16.12 -12.63
CA GLU A 208 -6.57 16.38 -13.37
C GLU A 208 -5.51 15.36 -12.98
N VAL A 209 -4.78 14.85 -13.97
CA VAL A 209 -3.68 13.91 -13.80
C VAL A 209 -2.52 14.33 -14.72
N THR A 210 -1.30 14.18 -14.24
CA THR A 210 -0.08 14.33 -15.04
C THR A 210 0.59 12.98 -15.22
N GLY A 211 1.19 12.74 -16.37
CA GLY A 211 1.93 11.51 -16.64
C GLY A 211 3.04 11.70 -17.66
N ASN A 212 3.83 10.65 -17.87
CA ASN A 212 4.93 10.63 -18.83
C ASN A 212 4.79 9.42 -19.75
N LEU A 213 5.04 9.62 -21.05
CA LEU A 213 5.18 8.54 -22.03
C LEU A 213 6.59 8.55 -22.59
N SER A 214 7.21 7.37 -22.63
CA SER A 214 8.60 7.17 -23.02
C SER A 214 8.72 6.09 -24.10
N VAL A 215 9.94 5.88 -24.60
CA VAL A 215 10.20 4.81 -25.59
C VAL A 215 9.83 3.43 -25.04
N ASN A 216 10.08 3.19 -23.74
CA ASN A 216 9.78 1.92 -23.08
C ASN A 216 8.32 1.83 -22.60
N SER A 217 7.64 2.96 -22.43
CA SER A 217 6.26 3.04 -21.97
C SER A 217 5.48 3.98 -22.88
N SER A 218 5.11 3.48 -24.06
CA SER A 218 4.38 4.24 -25.08
C SER A 218 2.88 4.38 -24.79
N SER A 219 2.40 3.78 -23.70
CA SER A 219 1.01 3.82 -23.28
C SER A 219 0.87 3.69 -21.77
N THR A 220 -0.16 4.33 -21.22
CA THR A 220 -0.65 4.12 -19.84
C THR A 220 -2.17 4.08 -19.85
N PHE A 221 -2.80 3.72 -18.74
CA PHE A 221 -4.26 3.66 -18.64
C PHE A 221 -4.78 4.16 -17.30
N TYR A 222 -6.01 4.67 -17.32
CA TYR A 222 -6.73 5.10 -16.13
C TYR A 222 -8.07 4.36 -16.06
N THR A 223 -8.38 3.77 -14.91
CA THR A 223 -9.67 3.11 -14.71
C THR A 223 -10.70 4.14 -14.27
N LEU A 224 -11.85 4.19 -14.92
CA LEU A 224 -12.94 5.10 -14.56
C LEU A 224 -13.66 4.61 -13.30
N GLY A 225 -14.24 5.55 -12.56
CA GLY A 225 -15.29 5.29 -11.58
C GLY A 225 -16.51 4.59 -12.22
N GLY A 226 -17.43 4.11 -11.38
CA GLY A 226 -18.71 3.60 -11.87
C GLY A 226 -19.48 4.70 -12.59
N VAL A 227 -20.12 4.36 -13.72
CA VAL A 227 -20.97 5.27 -14.50
C VAL A 227 -22.36 4.68 -14.65
N GLU A 228 -23.36 5.53 -14.77
CA GLU A 228 -24.76 5.16 -15.00
C GLU A 228 -25.20 5.42 -16.45
N ALA A 229 -26.45 5.02 -16.76
CA ALA A 229 -27.08 5.38 -18.02
C ALA A 229 -27.18 6.90 -18.16
N ASN A 230 -26.85 7.41 -19.35
CA ASN A 230 -26.83 8.82 -19.73
C ASN A 230 -25.73 9.68 -19.09
N ASP A 231 -24.86 9.11 -18.25
CA ASP A 231 -23.65 9.82 -17.85
C ASP A 231 -22.76 10.07 -19.07
N THR A 232 -22.18 11.27 -19.15
CA THR A 232 -21.25 11.64 -20.22
C THR A 232 -19.86 11.85 -19.68
N PHE A 233 -18.90 11.08 -20.19
CA PHE A 233 -17.49 11.24 -19.93
C PHE A 233 -16.86 12.20 -20.93
N TYR A 234 -16.06 13.13 -20.40
CA TYR A 234 -15.30 14.13 -21.14
C TYR A 234 -13.83 13.97 -20.78
N ALA A 235 -12.92 14.04 -21.75
CA ALA A 235 -11.49 14.07 -21.48
C ALA A 235 -10.80 15.06 -22.43
N PHE A 236 -9.84 15.79 -21.88
CA PHE A 236 -8.93 16.67 -22.59
C PHE A 236 -7.50 16.27 -22.20
N ILE A 237 -6.64 16.08 -23.19
CA ILE A 237 -5.23 15.80 -22.97
C ILE A 237 -4.36 16.76 -23.77
N GLU A 238 -3.25 17.19 -23.19
CA GLU A 238 -2.24 18.01 -23.84
C GLU A 238 -0.82 17.55 -23.48
N ALA A 239 0.10 17.59 -24.45
CA ALA A 239 1.52 17.40 -24.18
C ALA A 239 2.10 18.66 -23.51
N THR A 240 2.80 18.48 -22.40
CA THR A 240 3.44 19.55 -21.64
C THR A 240 4.96 19.60 -21.87
N SER A 241 5.57 18.51 -22.36
CA SER A 241 6.99 18.46 -22.72
C SER A 241 7.25 17.51 -23.91
N GLY A 242 8.50 17.49 -24.40
CA GLY A 242 8.95 16.55 -25.43
C GLY A 242 8.37 16.77 -26.83
N ASP A 243 8.27 15.70 -27.61
CA ASP A 243 7.66 15.65 -28.94
C ASP A 243 6.34 14.86 -28.96
N LEU A 244 5.79 14.54 -27.78
CA LEU A 244 4.59 13.74 -27.57
C LEU A 244 3.40 14.20 -28.43
N VAL A 245 2.80 13.25 -29.14
CA VAL A 245 1.52 13.40 -29.82
C VAL A 245 0.50 12.48 -29.14
N PRO A 246 -0.26 12.97 -28.14
CA PRO A 246 -1.14 12.11 -27.35
C PRO A 246 -2.38 11.66 -28.14
N ALA A 247 -2.83 10.44 -27.89
CA ALA A 247 -4.13 9.92 -28.30
C ALA A 247 -4.80 9.22 -27.12
N MET A 248 -6.13 9.14 -27.17
CA MET A 248 -6.94 8.51 -26.13
C MET A 248 -7.88 7.47 -26.73
N ILE A 249 -8.04 6.34 -26.04
CA ILE A 249 -9.06 5.34 -26.36
C ILE A 249 -9.81 5.00 -25.08
N LEU A 250 -11.12 5.27 -25.07
CA LEU A 250 -12.01 4.77 -24.04
C LEU A 250 -12.45 3.36 -24.40
N ARG A 251 -12.28 2.42 -23.47
CA ARG A 251 -12.68 1.02 -23.61
C ARG A 251 -13.63 0.61 -22.48
N ASP A 252 -14.50 -0.35 -22.77
CA ASP A 252 -15.27 -1.01 -21.73
C ASP A 252 -14.39 -1.96 -20.89
N TYR A 253 -14.99 -2.55 -19.85
CA TYR A 253 -14.34 -3.51 -18.96
C TYR A 253 -13.83 -4.78 -19.67
N GLY A 254 -14.32 -5.08 -20.88
CA GLY A 254 -13.87 -6.19 -21.72
C GLY A 254 -12.79 -5.81 -22.74
N GLY A 255 -12.38 -4.54 -22.78
CA GLY A 255 -11.39 -4.02 -23.72
C GLY A 255 -11.96 -3.60 -25.08
N LYS A 256 -13.28 -3.63 -25.27
CA LYS A 256 -13.91 -3.17 -26.51
C LYS A 256 -13.84 -1.63 -26.57
N PRO A 257 -13.36 -1.04 -27.67
CA PRO A 257 -13.32 0.41 -27.80
C PRO A 257 -14.73 1.00 -27.88
N LEU A 258 -14.98 2.02 -27.05
CA LEU A 258 -16.21 2.80 -26.97
C LEU A 258 -16.08 4.13 -27.72
N ALA A 259 -14.95 4.82 -27.52
CA ALA A 259 -14.61 6.07 -28.19
C ALA A 259 -13.10 6.18 -28.35
N ALA A 260 -12.65 6.95 -29.35
CA ALA A 260 -11.24 7.25 -29.55
C ALA A 260 -11.07 8.69 -30.00
N ALA A 261 -9.96 9.30 -29.60
CA ALA A 261 -9.58 10.65 -29.96
C ALA A 261 -8.09 10.69 -30.29
N ALA A 262 -7.75 11.31 -31.41
CA ALA A 262 -6.36 11.60 -31.78
C ALA A 262 -6.08 13.09 -31.61
N SER A 263 -4.81 13.45 -31.48
CA SER A 263 -4.40 14.87 -31.46
C SER A 263 -4.88 15.61 -32.71
N VAL A 264 -5.34 16.84 -32.53
CA VAL A 264 -5.76 17.68 -33.67
C VAL A 264 -4.52 18.05 -34.49
N PRO A 265 -4.56 17.97 -35.83
CA PRO A 265 -3.41 18.33 -36.67
C PRO A 265 -2.91 19.75 -36.37
N GLY A 266 -1.62 19.87 -36.02
CA GLY A 266 -0.99 21.15 -35.66
C GLY A 266 -1.10 21.55 -34.19
N THR A 267 -1.88 20.82 -33.38
CA THR A 267 -1.83 20.91 -31.92
C THR A 267 -1.24 19.62 -31.34
N ARG A 268 -0.87 19.65 -30.06
CA ARG A 268 -0.46 18.44 -29.29
C ARG A 268 -1.50 18.13 -28.22
N SER A 269 -2.77 18.26 -28.60
CA SER A 269 -3.91 18.07 -27.72
C SER A 269 -5.03 17.30 -28.40
N ALA A 270 -5.74 16.50 -27.61
CA ALA A 270 -6.88 15.70 -28.06
C ALA A 270 -8.05 15.85 -27.07
N VAL A 271 -9.28 15.73 -27.59
CA VAL A 271 -10.51 15.76 -26.80
C VAL A 271 -11.36 14.55 -27.09
N LEU A 272 -11.93 13.94 -26.05
CA LEU A 272 -12.81 12.77 -26.13
C LEU A 272 -14.10 13.06 -25.38
N GLN A 273 -15.23 12.70 -25.99
CA GLN A 273 -16.55 12.75 -25.38
C GLN A 273 -17.28 11.44 -25.66
N TYR A 274 -17.92 10.88 -24.64
CA TYR A 274 -18.72 9.67 -24.78
C TYR A 274 -19.87 9.64 -23.77
N THR A 275 -21.09 9.37 -24.23
CA THR A 275 -22.27 9.19 -23.36
C THR A 275 -22.58 7.70 -23.23
N PHE A 276 -22.67 7.22 -21.99
CA PHE A 276 -22.95 5.81 -21.72
C PHE A 276 -24.44 5.51 -21.89
N SER A 277 -24.75 4.42 -22.59
CA SER A 277 -26.15 3.97 -22.79
C SER A 277 -26.72 3.22 -21.59
N GLY A 278 -25.89 2.80 -20.65
CA GLY A 278 -26.25 1.98 -19.51
C GLY A 278 -25.17 2.04 -18.43
N ALA A 279 -25.50 1.52 -17.24
CA ALA A 279 -24.53 1.44 -16.16
C ALA A 279 -23.34 0.56 -16.54
N SER A 280 -22.13 1.03 -16.26
CA SER A 280 -20.88 0.31 -16.52
C SER A 280 -19.87 0.65 -15.45
N SER A 281 -18.95 -0.27 -15.16
CA SER A 281 -17.86 -0.05 -14.22
C SER A 281 -16.57 -0.62 -14.80
N ASN A 282 -15.42 -0.21 -14.26
CA ASN A 282 -14.10 -0.66 -14.71
C ASN A 282 -13.80 -0.36 -16.20
N ASN A 283 -14.44 0.66 -16.77
CA ASN A 283 -14.06 1.19 -18.08
C ASN A 283 -12.64 1.78 -17.99
N ARG A 284 -11.88 1.73 -19.08
CA ARG A 284 -10.49 2.20 -19.10
C ARG A 284 -10.31 3.29 -20.14
N LEU A 285 -9.68 4.39 -19.74
CA LEU A 285 -9.13 5.39 -20.65
C LEU A 285 -7.65 5.06 -20.88
N GLU A 286 -7.32 4.56 -22.07
CA GLU A 286 -5.95 4.38 -22.50
C GLU A 286 -5.42 5.70 -23.07
N VAL A 287 -4.21 6.09 -22.66
CA VAL A 287 -3.46 7.21 -23.20
C VAL A 287 -2.25 6.64 -23.94
N LEU A 288 -2.08 7.06 -25.19
CA LEU A 288 -1.14 6.48 -26.15
C LEU A 288 -0.25 7.57 -26.76
N ALA A 289 1.02 7.23 -27.00
CA ALA A 289 1.91 8.05 -27.82
C ALA A 289 1.69 7.69 -29.30
N SER A 290 1.15 8.62 -30.08
CA SER A 290 0.96 8.42 -31.52
C SER A 290 2.29 8.55 -32.26
N PRO A 291 2.60 7.67 -33.23
CA PRO A 291 3.84 7.78 -34.00
C PRO A 291 3.86 9.07 -34.83
N LEU A 292 5.00 9.77 -34.82
CA LEU A 292 5.27 10.93 -35.68
C LEU A 292 6.43 10.58 -36.61
N ASN A 293 6.19 10.62 -37.92
CA ASN A 293 7.18 10.23 -38.95
C ASN A 293 7.79 8.82 -38.77
N GLY A 294 7.02 7.89 -38.19
CA GLY A 294 7.46 6.50 -37.96
C GLY A 294 8.30 6.29 -36.70
N ALA A 295 8.51 7.33 -35.88
CA ALA A 295 9.12 7.22 -34.56
C ALA A 295 8.08 7.39 -33.45
N ASN A 296 8.26 6.67 -32.34
CA ASN A 296 7.45 6.88 -31.14
C ASN A 296 7.76 8.25 -30.54
N THR A 297 6.72 9.04 -30.31
CA THR A 297 6.85 10.33 -29.63
C THR A 297 6.94 10.13 -28.12
N THR A 298 7.61 11.04 -27.42
CA THR A 298 7.83 10.96 -25.97
C THR A 298 7.65 12.31 -25.31
N GLY A 299 7.29 12.31 -24.02
CA GLY A 299 7.13 13.52 -23.24
C GLY A 299 6.10 13.40 -22.14
N ASP A 300 5.95 14.48 -21.39
CA ASP A 300 4.97 14.61 -20.32
C ASP A 300 3.63 15.09 -20.89
N PHE A 301 2.55 14.72 -20.22
CA PHE A 301 1.19 15.15 -20.56
C PHE A 301 0.40 15.58 -19.32
N ARG A 302 -0.60 16.42 -19.57
CA ARG A 302 -1.66 16.78 -18.63
C ARG A 302 -2.99 16.25 -19.18
N LEU A 303 -3.69 15.46 -18.38
CA LEU A 303 -5.00 14.89 -18.67
C LEU A 303 -6.02 15.50 -17.71
N LEU A 304 -7.09 16.07 -18.25
CA LEU A 304 -8.26 16.51 -17.53
C LEU A 304 -9.43 15.59 -17.91
N ALA A 305 -9.95 14.83 -16.96
CA ALA A 305 -11.06 13.90 -17.15
C ALA A 305 -12.27 14.36 -16.33
N GLY A 306 -13.46 14.34 -16.92
CA GLY A 306 -14.70 14.77 -16.29
C GLY A 306 -15.86 13.82 -16.51
N LEU A 307 -16.73 13.73 -15.52
CA LEU A 307 -18.04 13.10 -15.61
C LEU A 307 -19.10 14.21 -15.55
N ASN A 308 -19.99 14.26 -16.53
CA ASN A 308 -21.05 15.25 -16.67
C ASN A 308 -20.57 16.71 -16.59
N ALA A 309 -19.31 16.97 -16.98
CA ALA A 309 -18.64 18.26 -16.91
C ALA A 309 -18.13 18.67 -18.31
N PRO A 310 -18.99 19.26 -19.17
CA PRO A 310 -18.65 19.54 -20.56
C PRO A 310 -17.52 20.56 -20.74
N GLY A 311 -17.28 21.44 -19.76
CA GLY A 311 -16.19 22.41 -19.83
C GLY A 311 -14.80 21.77 -19.83
N VAL A 312 -14.67 20.49 -19.47
CA VAL A 312 -13.39 19.75 -19.51
C VAL A 312 -12.79 19.78 -20.92
N LEU A 313 -13.62 19.81 -21.95
CA LEU A 313 -13.19 19.92 -23.35
C LEU A 313 -12.40 21.20 -23.65
N ALA A 314 -12.56 22.26 -22.85
CA ALA A 314 -11.79 23.50 -22.97
C ALA A 314 -10.43 23.46 -22.22
N GLY A 315 -10.16 22.42 -21.43
CA GLY A 315 -8.90 22.25 -20.67
C GLY A 315 -8.76 23.13 -19.42
N THR A 316 -9.79 23.89 -19.06
CA THR A 316 -9.75 24.91 -17.98
C THR A 316 -10.72 24.66 -16.83
N GLU A 317 -11.49 23.56 -16.84
CA GLU A 317 -12.38 23.25 -15.72
C GLU A 317 -11.58 22.87 -14.47
N PRO A 318 -11.89 23.47 -13.31
CA PRO A 318 -11.18 23.18 -12.08
C PRO A 318 -11.51 21.75 -11.58
N PRO A 319 -10.51 21.00 -11.08
CA PRO A 319 -10.75 19.70 -10.45
C PRO A 319 -11.66 19.79 -9.23
N GLY A 320 -12.54 18.80 -9.05
CA GLY A 320 -13.47 18.71 -7.93
C GLY A 320 -14.66 17.78 -8.21
N GLY A 321 -15.53 17.60 -7.22
CA GLY A 321 -16.71 16.72 -7.35
C GLY A 321 -16.37 15.24 -7.14
N VAL A 322 -17.15 14.34 -7.77
CA VAL A 322 -17.00 12.89 -7.60
C VAL A 322 -15.72 12.36 -8.24
N ALA A 323 -15.23 11.21 -7.76
CA ALA A 323 -14.08 10.53 -8.34
C ALA A 323 -14.36 10.04 -9.77
N VAL A 324 -13.75 10.70 -10.77
CA VAL A 324 -13.90 10.34 -12.20
C VAL A 324 -12.96 9.19 -12.59
N LEU A 325 -11.71 9.29 -12.17
CA LEU A 325 -10.67 8.29 -12.39
C LEU A 325 -10.30 7.68 -11.03
N ARG A 326 -10.11 6.36 -11.00
CA ARG A 326 -9.53 5.66 -9.85
C ARG A 326 -8.05 5.97 -9.81
N GLU A 327 -7.64 6.55 -8.69
CA GLU A 327 -6.23 6.81 -8.42
C GLU A 327 -5.53 5.49 -8.06
N PRO A 328 -4.23 5.35 -8.40
CA PRO A 328 -3.47 4.20 -7.94
C PRO A 328 -3.41 4.22 -6.41
N ILE A 329 -3.57 3.04 -5.82
CA ILE A 329 -3.55 2.87 -4.37
C ILE A 329 -2.10 3.05 -3.92
N ARG A 330 -1.87 4.08 -3.09
CA ARG A 330 -0.58 4.29 -2.45
C ARG A 330 -0.39 3.27 -1.35
N VAL A 331 0.73 2.56 -1.39
CA VAL A 331 1.12 1.54 -0.41
C VAL A 331 2.36 2.05 0.31
N LYS A 332 2.20 2.41 1.58
CA LYS A 332 3.34 2.71 2.44
C LYS A 332 4.05 1.40 2.76
N VAL A 333 5.35 1.32 2.50
CA VAL A 333 6.16 0.12 2.75
C VAL A 333 7.29 0.46 3.73
N GLY A 334 7.45 -0.38 4.75
CA GLY A 334 8.51 -0.27 5.75
C GLY A 334 9.17 -1.61 6.04
N ILE A 335 10.45 -1.58 6.39
CA ILE A 335 11.23 -2.75 6.79
C ILE A 335 11.90 -2.51 8.14
N GLU A 336 11.66 -3.42 9.07
CA GLU A 336 12.36 -3.47 10.35
C GLU A 336 13.33 -4.64 10.33
N LEU A 337 14.63 -4.34 10.23
CA LEU A 337 15.68 -5.36 10.25
C LEU A 337 15.97 -5.74 11.70
N GLU A 338 15.61 -6.96 12.10
CA GLU A 338 15.80 -7.43 13.48
C GLU A 338 17.15 -8.08 13.67
N GLN A 339 17.55 -8.96 12.74
CA GLN A 339 18.79 -9.73 12.85
C GLN A 339 19.44 -9.97 11.49
N ILE A 340 20.77 -10.03 11.51
CA ILE A 340 21.58 -10.62 10.45
C ILE A 340 22.06 -11.95 10.99
N THR A 341 21.53 -13.04 10.44
CA THR A 341 21.78 -14.39 10.97
C THR A 341 23.02 -15.05 10.39
N ASN A 342 23.39 -14.67 9.16
CA ASN A 342 24.56 -15.20 8.47
C ASN A 342 24.93 -14.30 7.28
N VAL A 343 26.22 -14.21 6.97
CA VAL A 343 26.74 -13.59 5.74
C VAL A 343 27.65 -14.60 5.04
N ASP A 344 27.19 -15.18 3.94
CA ASP A 344 27.97 -16.10 3.12
C ASP A 344 28.76 -15.33 2.07
N GLN A 345 30.06 -15.23 2.32
CA GLN A 345 31.01 -14.51 1.48
C GLN A 345 31.33 -15.25 0.18
N VAL A 346 31.23 -16.59 0.18
CA VAL A 346 31.51 -17.41 -1.01
C VAL A 346 30.26 -17.51 -1.89
N GLY A 347 29.11 -17.67 -1.25
CA GLY A 347 27.81 -17.71 -1.92
C GLY A 347 27.24 -16.33 -2.28
N GLU A 348 27.93 -15.24 -1.92
CA GLU A 348 27.52 -13.85 -2.16
C GLU A 348 26.05 -13.61 -1.74
N ASN A 349 25.72 -14.04 -0.51
CA ASN A 349 24.38 -13.92 0.05
C ASN A 349 24.42 -13.67 1.55
N PHE A 350 23.29 -13.27 2.11
CA PHE A 350 23.13 -13.04 3.54
C PHE A 350 21.72 -13.42 3.98
N ALA A 351 21.59 -13.87 5.23
CA ALA A 351 20.33 -14.31 5.80
C ALA A 351 19.89 -13.34 6.89
N VAL A 352 18.61 -12.94 6.85
CA VAL A 352 18.04 -11.94 7.75
C VAL A 352 16.78 -12.43 8.42
N VAL A 353 16.53 -11.90 9.62
CA VAL A 353 15.20 -11.86 10.24
C VAL A 353 14.72 -10.42 10.16
N ALA A 354 13.54 -10.20 9.60
CA ALA A 354 12.99 -8.86 9.43
C ALA A 354 11.47 -8.85 9.50
N ASN A 355 10.91 -7.67 9.74
CA ASN A 355 9.47 -7.42 9.62
C ASN A 355 9.18 -6.60 8.36
N ILE A 356 8.17 -6.99 7.59
CA ILE A 356 7.57 -6.18 6.52
C ILE A 356 6.31 -5.52 7.06
N TRP A 357 6.23 -4.20 6.85
CA TRP A 357 5.03 -3.43 7.10
C TRP A 357 4.50 -2.87 5.78
N MET A 358 3.21 -3.04 5.51
CA MET A 358 2.54 -2.33 4.43
C MET A 358 1.24 -1.70 4.92
N GLU A 359 0.93 -0.48 4.47
CA GLU A 359 -0.36 0.16 4.69
C GLU A 359 -0.90 0.69 3.37
N TRP A 360 -2.14 0.34 3.06
CA TRP A 360 -2.84 0.88 1.90
C TRP A 360 -4.29 1.22 2.26
N ASN A 361 -4.89 2.13 1.52
CA ASN A 361 -6.28 2.52 1.71
C ASN A 361 -7.08 2.19 0.45
N ASP A 362 -7.91 1.14 0.52
CA ASP A 362 -8.85 0.77 -0.55
C ASP A 362 -10.29 1.04 -0.05
N PRO A 363 -11.01 2.02 -0.63
CA PRO A 363 -12.41 2.29 -0.29
C PRO A 363 -13.34 1.08 -0.41
N ALA A 364 -12.99 0.08 -1.23
CA ALA A 364 -13.78 -1.14 -1.36
C ALA A 364 -13.64 -2.11 -0.19
N LEU A 365 -12.65 -1.92 0.70
CA LEU A 365 -12.49 -2.66 1.96
C LEU A 365 -13.21 -1.98 3.13
N ALA A 366 -13.77 -0.79 2.92
CA ALA A 366 -14.51 -0.08 3.95
C ALA A 366 -15.78 -0.85 4.34
N PHE A 367 -16.10 -0.86 5.63
CA PHE A 367 -17.23 -1.61 6.17
C PHE A 367 -17.96 -0.83 7.25
N SER A 368 -19.25 -1.13 7.42
CA SER A 368 -20.03 -0.59 8.52
C SER A 368 -19.74 -1.39 9.81
N PRO A 369 -19.46 -0.73 10.94
CA PRO A 369 -19.19 -1.42 12.19
C PRO A 369 -20.41 -2.18 12.73
N ASP A 370 -21.62 -1.80 12.32
CA ASP A 370 -22.87 -2.48 12.72
C ASP A 370 -22.94 -3.92 12.21
N GLU A 371 -22.29 -4.24 11.10
CA GLU A 371 -22.34 -5.57 10.50
C GLU A 371 -21.58 -6.62 11.34
N CYS A 372 -20.52 -6.19 12.03
CA CYS A 372 -19.64 -7.08 12.79
C CYS A 372 -19.57 -6.76 14.28
N ASN A 373 -20.16 -5.63 14.71
CA ASN A 373 -19.94 -5.02 16.02
C ASN A 373 -18.44 -4.91 16.36
N CYS A 374 -17.65 -4.46 15.39
CA CYS A 374 -16.20 -4.48 15.45
C CYS A 374 -15.59 -3.18 14.89
N GLN A 375 -14.46 -2.76 15.46
CA GLN A 375 -13.69 -1.62 14.94
C GLN A 375 -12.69 -2.04 13.86
N LEU A 376 -12.26 -3.30 13.91
CA LEU A 376 -11.23 -3.86 13.06
C LEU A 376 -11.66 -5.25 12.61
N LYS A 377 -11.46 -5.56 11.33
CA LYS A 377 -11.43 -6.95 10.84
C LYS A 377 -9.98 -7.43 10.87
N ILE A 378 -9.75 -8.64 11.38
CA ILE A 378 -8.41 -9.21 11.57
C ILE A 378 -8.32 -10.54 10.83
N TYR A 379 -7.32 -10.68 9.96
CA TYR A 379 -7.03 -11.88 9.18
C TYR A 379 -5.64 -12.39 9.55
N ARG A 380 -5.47 -13.69 9.75
CA ARG A 380 -4.21 -14.29 10.22
C ARG A 380 -3.32 -14.80 9.10
N SER A 381 -3.79 -14.72 7.86
CA SER A 381 -3.02 -15.02 6.67
C SER A 381 -3.53 -14.17 5.49
N VAL A 382 -2.73 -14.09 4.43
CA VAL A 382 -3.17 -13.51 3.16
C VAL A 382 -4.30 -14.34 2.56
N ASP A 383 -4.27 -15.67 2.67
CA ASP A 383 -5.31 -16.55 2.15
C ASP A 383 -6.67 -16.26 2.82
N ASP A 384 -6.68 -16.12 4.16
CA ASP A 384 -7.89 -15.74 4.92
C ASP A 384 -8.47 -14.40 4.44
N PHE A 385 -7.59 -13.44 4.12
CA PHE A 385 -7.98 -12.13 3.62
C PHE A 385 -8.55 -12.22 2.20
N VAL A 386 -7.88 -12.96 1.31
CA VAL A 386 -8.30 -13.12 -0.09
C VAL A 386 -9.61 -13.89 -0.19
N ASP A 387 -9.81 -14.90 0.64
CA ASP A 387 -11.06 -15.66 0.69
C ASP A 387 -12.25 -14.79 1.15
N ALA A 388 -12.01 -13.85 2.07
CA ALA A 388 -13.05 -12.99 2.63
C ALA A 388 -13.32 -11.72 1.80
N GLU A 389 -12.27 -11.05 1.31
CA GLU A 389 -12.33 -9.70 0.72
C GLU A 389 -11.90 -9.68 -0.77
N GLY A 390 -11.43 -10.80 -1.30
CA GLY A 390 -10.91 -10.94 -2.66
C GLY A 390 -9.44 -10.54 -2.81
N SER A 391 -8.93 -10.54 -4.05
CA SER A 391 -7.55 -10.15 -4.38
C SER A 391 -7.39 -8.61 -4.37
N ARG A 392 -7.60 -8.00 -3.19
CA ARG A 392 -7.51 -6.55 -2.93
C ARG A 392 -6.31 -6.20 -2.04
N TRP A 393 -5.19 -6.88 -2.28
CA TRP A 393 -3.96 -6.68 -1.53
C TRP A 393 -2.80 -6.38 -2.48
N PRO A 394 -1.80 -5.59 -2.05
CA PRO A 394 -0.65 -5.23 -2.86
C PRO A 394 0.35 -6.39 -2.93
N GLU A 395 0.09 -7.36 -3.80
CA GLU A 395 0.98 -8.50 -4.05
C GLU A 395 2.42 -8.08 -4.32
N PHE A 396 3.37 -8.76 -3.67
CA PHE A 396 4.79 -8.41 -3.76
C PHE A 396 5.70 -9.64 -3.76
N THR A 397 6.93 -9.43 -4.22
CA THR A 397 8.02 -10.41 -4.14
C THR A 397 9.30 -9.78 -3.61
N LEU A 398 10.13 -10.57 -2.94
CA LEU A 398 11.49 -10.18 -2.58
C LEU A 398 12.40 -10.47 -3.77
N TYR A 399 12.84 -9.41 -4.47
CA TYR A 399 13.55 -9.54 -5.75
C TYR A 399 14.82 -10.39 -5.64
N ASN A 400 15.62 -10.16 -4.60
CA ASN A 400 16.90 -10.84 -4.41
C ASN A 400 16.79 -12.08 -3.51
N GLN A 401 15.61 -12.67 -3.34
CA GLN A 401 15.44 -13.89 -2.55
C GLN A 401 16.03 -15.12 -3.26
N GLN A 402 16.84 -15.92 -2.54
CA GLN A 402 17.41 -17.17 -3.04
C GLN A 402 16.74 -18.42 -2.44
N ALA A 403 16.44 -18.38 -1.15
CA ALA A 403 15.83 -19.49 -0.42
C ALA A 403 14.33 -19.28 -0.22
N GLN A 404 13.62 -20.31 0.25
CA GLN A 404 12.25 -20.15 0.67
C GLN A 404 12.18 -19.19 1.86
N ARG A 405 11.36 -18.14 1.75
CA ARG A 405 11.01 -17.25 2.86
C ARG A 405 10.18 -18.03 3.88
N TRP A 406 10.62 -18.04 5.14
CA TRP A 406 9.88 -18.63 6.23
C TRP A 406 9.15 -17.53 7.01
N THR A 407 7.83 -17.54 6.91
CA THR A 407 6.95 -16.57 7.58
C THR A 407 6.51 -17.12 8.94
N GLN A 408 6.87 -16.44 10.03
CA GLN A 408 6.50 -16.85 11.39
C GLN A 408 5.12 -16.32 11.78
N ASN A 409 4.90 -15.04 11.52
CA ASN A 409 3.67 -14.34 11.85
C ASN A 409 3.26 -13.51 10.65
N GLN A 410 1.98 -13.59 10.29
CA GLN A 410 1.36 -12.79 9.25
C GLN A 410 0.02 -12.31 9.78
N ILE A 411 -0.31 -11.05 9.55
CA ILE A 411 -1.61 -10.49 9.93
C ILE A 411 -1.98 -9.35 8.99
N ILE A 412 -3.25 -9.29 8.61
CA ILE A 412 -3.85 -8.14 7.94
C ILE A 412 -4.94 -7.60 8.86
N VAL A 413 -4.91 -6.29 9.11
CA VAL A 413 -5.90 -5.59 9.91
C VAL A 413 -6.57 -4.54 9.03
N VAL A 414 -7.88 -4.61 8.90
CA VAL A 414 -8.68 -3.66 8.12
C VAL A 414 -9.48 -2.78 9.06
N GLN A 415 -9.32 -1.47 8.91
CA GLN A 415 -10.09 -0.44 9.61
C GLN A 415 -11.37 -0.11 8.86
N GLN A 416 -12.33 0.49 9.56
CA GLN A 416 -13.64 0.85 9.00
C GLN A 416 -13.52 1.73 7.74
N SER A 417 -12.51 2.58 7.63
CA SER A 417 -12.24 3.44 6.46
C SER A 417 -11.84 2.69 5.19
N GLY A 418 -11.54 1.38 5.27
CA GLY A 418 -10.90 0.62 4.20
C GLY A 418 -9.37 0.67 4.22
N THR A 419 -8.79 1.28 5.26
CA THR A 419 -7.34 1.27 5.49
C THR A 419 -6.93 -0.10 6.02
N ALA A 420 -6.07 -0.78 5.27
CA ALA A 420 -5.54 -2.10 5.60
C ALA A 420 -4.05 -1.99 5.95
N THR A 421 -3.64 -2.69 7.01
CA THR A 421 -2.25 -2.81 7.43
C THR A 421 -1.84 -4.28 7.39
N TYR A 422 -0.79 -4.58 6.64
CA TYR A 422 -0.12 -5.87 6.60
C TYR A 422 1.13 -5.85 7.46
N PHE A 423 1.29 -6.90 8.26
CA PHE A 423 2.51 -7.18 9.01
C PHE A 423 2.96 -8.61 8.75
N GLU A 424 4.25 -8.78 8.50
CA GLU A 424 4.90 -10.08 8.36
C GLU A 424 6.23 -10.11 9.09
N HIS A 425 6.42 -11.08 10.00
CA HIS A 425 7.73 -11.43 10.54
C HIS A 425 8.27 -12.63 9.76
N PHE A 426 9.46 -12.51 9.18
CA PHE A 426 10.03 -13.55 8.33
C PHE A 426 11.54 -13.71 8.48
N TRP A 427 12.00 -14.90 8.15
CA TRP A 427 13.41 -15.22 7.92
C TRP A 427 13.62 -15.60 6.45
N THR A 428 14.70 -15.13 5.83
CA THR A 428 15.04 -15.53 4.45
C THR A 428 16.52 -15.31 4.13
N THR A 429 16.95 -15.85 3.00
CA THR A 429 18.29 -15.62 2.42
C THR A 429 18.17 -14.78 1.15
N LEU A 430 18.97 -13.71 1.10
CA LEU A 430 18.99 -12.71 0.06
C LEU A 430 20.36 -12.69 -0.63
N GLN A 431 20.37 -12.60 -1.95
CA GLN A 431 21.57 -12.43 -2.74
C GLN A 431 22.14 -11.02 -2.57
N ALA A 432 23.47 -10.92 -2.47
CA ALA A 432 24.25 -9.70 -2.43
C ALA A 432 25.37 -9.77 -3.49
N PRO A 433 25.04 -9.57 -4.78
CA PRO A 433 26.00 -9.74 -5.87
C PRO A 433 27.06 -8.62 -5.92
N ASP A 434 26.83 -7.53 -5.19
CA ASP A 434 27.69 -6.34 -5.19
C ASP A 434 28.83 -6.45 -4.15
N PHE A 435 28.96 -7.60 -3.47
CA PHE A 435 30.04 -7.82 -2.51
C PHE A 435 31.42 -7.75 -3.14
N ASN A 436 32.31 -7.00 -2.48
CA ASN A 436 33.67 -6.80 -2.92
C ASN A 436 34.66 -7.01 -1.77
N PHE A 437 35.33 -8.15 -1.79
CA PHE A 437 36.26 -8.55 -0.72
C PHE A 437 37.72 -8.21 -1.02
N ARG A 438 38.03 -7.37 -2.01
CA ARG A 438 39.44 -7.00 -2.33
C ARG A 438 40.19 -6.44 -1.13
N ALA A 439 39.53 -5.59 -0.35
CA ALA A 439 40.09 -4.99 0.85
C ALA A 439 40.04 -5.90 2.10
N TYR A 440 39.59 -7.15 1.99
CA TYR A 440 39.38 -8.03 3.14
C TYR A 440 40.65 -8.16 4.01
N PRO A 441 40.53 -8.06 5.36
CA PRO A 441 39.30 -7.92 6.16
C PRO A 441 38.86 -6.47 6.46
N PHE A 442 39.42 -5.48 5.77
CA PHE A 442 39.12 -4.05 5.94
C PHE A 442 38.01 -3.57 5.00
N ASP A 443 37.22 -4.49 4.48
CA ASP A 443 36.14 -4.26 3.54
C ASP A 443 34.88 -3.69 4.21
N THR A 444 34.09 -3.00 3.41
CA THR A 444 32.74 -2.54 3.75
C THR A 444 31.82 -2.99 2.63
N GLN A 445 30.65 -3.49 2.98
CA GLN A 445 29.76 -4.18 2.04
C GLN A 445 28.38 -3.54 2.02
N ASP A 446 27.79 -3.59 0.83
CA ASP A 446 26.46 -3.08 0.52
C ASP A 446 25.42 -4.21 0.60
N PHE A 447 24.36 -3.99 1.38
CA PHE A 447 23.27 -4.93 1.55
C PHE A 447 21.95 -4.31 1.11
N PHE A 448 21.13 -5.11 0.44
CA PHE A 448 19.83 -4.65 -0.08
C PHE A 448 18.71 -5.63 0.26
N ILE A 449 17.58 -5.10 0.71
CA ILE A 449 16.30 -5.80 0.76
C ILE A 449 15.38 -5.10 -0.24
N ARG A 450 15.06 -5.77 -1.35
CA ARG A 450 14.28 -5.19 -2.47
C ARG A 450 12.93 -5.86 -2.56
N ILE A 451 11.87 -5.07 -2.39
CA ILE A 451 10.46 -5.48 -2.45
C ILE A 451 9.87 -4.93 -3.73
N ASP A 452 9.43 -5.82 -4.62
CA ASP A 452 8.82 -5.45 -5.89
C ASP A 452 7.32 -5.71 -5.85
N SER A 453 6.52 -4.73 -6.29
CA SER A 453 5.11 -4.96 -6.53
C SER A 453 4.91 -5.84 -7.76
N LEU A 454 4.06 -6.87 -7.64
CA LEU A 454 3.65 -7.69 -8.78
C LEU A 454 2.62 -6.97 -9.65
N TYR A 455 1.98 -5.92 -9.13
CA TYR A 455 1.04 -5.08 -9.86
C TYR A 455 1.71 -3.83 -10.43
N PRO A 456 1.17 -3.31 -11.55
CA PRO A 456 1.72 -2.12 -12.16
C PRO A 456 1.39 -0.85 -11.37
N GLU A 457 2.14 0.22 -11.63
CA GLU A 457 2.02 1.54 -10.98
C GLU A 457 0.63 2.18 -11.22
N GLU A 458 -0.11 1.78 -12.26
CA GLU A 458 -1.50 2.20 -12.45
C GLU A 458 -2.46 1.64 -11.38
N LEU A 459 -2.08 0.59 -10.65
CA LEU A 459 -2.88 0.00 -9.57
C LEU A 459 -2.31 0.27 -8.19
N TYR A 460 -1.01 0.02 -8.00
CA TYR A 460 -0.35 0.20 -6.70
C TYR A 460 0.99 0.93 -6.88
N VAL A 461 1.19 1.98 -6.09
CA VAL A 461 2.43 2.76 -6.07
C VAL A 461 3.00 2.74 -4.67
N TYR A 462 4.29 2.43 -4.55
CA TYR A 462 4.93 2.40 -3.24
C TYR A 462 5.34 3.79 -2.76
N GLU A 463 5.21 4.01 -1.46
CA GLU A 463 5.72 5.16 -0.73
C GLU A 463 6.53 4.65 0.47
N PRO A 464 7.62 5.31 0.87
CA PRO A 464 8.36 4.89 2.05
C PRO A 464 7.51 5.09 3.30
N TRP A 465 7.65 4.20 4.29
CA TRP A 465 7.08 4.35 5.62
C TRP A 465 8.17 4.55 6.68
N PRO A 466 8.70 5.77 6.88
CA PRO A 466 9.85 6.01 7.76
C PRO A 466 9.63 5.55 9.20
N GLU A 467 8.42 5.70 9.75
CA GLU A 467 8.08 5.27 11.12
C GLU A 467 8.12 3.74 11.30
N LYS A 468 8.06 2.98 10.20
CA LYS A 468 8.13 1.51 10.17
C LYS A 468 9.38 0.98 9.49
N THR A 469 10.35 1.86 9.22
CA THR A 469 11.66 1.46 8.73
C THR A 469 12.71 1.72 9.79
N THR A 470 13.27 0.64 10.33
CA THR A 470 14.23 0.72 11.42
C THR A 470 15.23 -0.44 11.39
N ILE A 471 16.34 -0.26 12.10
CA ILE A 471 17.36 -1.26 12.31
C ILE A 471 17.36 -1.59 13.80
N GLY A 472 17.24 -2.86 14.12
CA GLY A 472 17.28 -3.38 15.49
C GLY A 472 18.61 -3.05 16.17
N THR A 473 18.56 -2.88 17.49
CA THR A 473 19.75 -2.56 18.29
C THR A 473 20.59 -3.79 18.62
N GLN A 474 20.05 -4.99 18.43
CA GLN A 474 20.68 -6.27 18.73
C GLN A 474 20.56 -7.21 17.53
N LEU A 475 21.34 -6.93 16.50
CA LEU A 475 21.28 -7.68 15.23
C LEU A 475 21.76 -9.14 15.34
N GLY A 476 22.38 -9.52 16.47
CA GLY A 476 22.89 -10.86 16.70
C GLY A 476 24.14 -11.22 15.90
N GLU A 477 24.61 -10.31 15.05
CA GLU A 477 25.84 -10.43 14.26
C GLU A 477 26.99 -9.73 14.98
N GLU A 478 28.08 -10.47 15.21
CA GLU A 478 29.27 -10.02 15.94
C GLU A 478 30.47 -9.84 15.00
N GLU A 479 30.36 -10.30 13.75
CA GLU A 479 31.36 -10.08 12.71
C GLU A 479 31.17 -8.73 12.00
N TRP A 480 29.94 -8.23 11.91
CA TRP A 480 29.57 -7.03 11.18
C TRP A 480 28.85 -6.00 12.06
N TYR A 481 29.08 -4.73 11.78
CA TYR A 481 28.28 -3.62 12.33
C TYR A 481 27.81 -2.69 11.21
N ILE A 482 26.58 -2.23 11.32
CA ILE A 482 25.98 -1.33 10.35
C ILE A 482 26.52 0.09 10.55
N THR A 483 26.86 0.74 9.45
CA THR A 483 27.47 2.08 9.40
C THR A 483 26.51 3.13 8.86
N ALA A 484 25.68 2.77 7.88
CA ALA A 484 24.67 3.64 7.27
C ALA A 484 23.48 2.83 6.78
N SER A 485 22.34 3.50 6.60
CA SER A 485 21.16 2.94 5.95
C SER A 485 20.34 4.02 5.23
N GLU A 486 19.67 3.61 4.15
CA GLU A 486 18.83 4.48 3.33
C GLU A 486 17.65 3.69 2.76
N THR A 487 16.57 4.40 2.44
CA THR A 487 15.43 3.84 1.71
C THR A 487 15.18 4.58 0.41
N ASN A 488 14.82 3.83 -0.62
CA ASN A 488 14.53 4.41 -1.93
C ASN A 488 13.33 3.71 -2.57
N ILE A 489 12.46 4.51 -3.20
CA ILE A 489 11.42 4.01 -4.12
C ILE A 489 11.90 4.24 -5.55
N SER A 490 11.80 3.19 -6.36
CA SER A 490 12.17 3.21 -7.77
C SER A 490 11.13 2.48 -8.61
N THR A 491 11.13 2.70 -9.92
CA THR A 491 10.32 1.93 -10.87
C THR A 491 11.17 0.85 -11.51
N VAL A 492 10.62 -0.35 -11.64
CA VAL A 492 11.21 -1.48 -12.37
C VAL A 492 10.22 -2.04 -13.38
N GLU A 493 10.71 -2.76 -14.39
CA GLU A 493 9.87 -3.36 -15.42
C GLU A 493 9.70 -4.87 -15.14
N ILE A 494 8.52 -5.28 -14.66
CA ILE A 494 8.14 -6.70 -14.50
C ILE A 494 7.08 -7.08 -15.54
N THR A 495 5.94 -6.40 -15.49
CA THR A 495 4.88 -6.52 -16.50
C THR A 495 4.82 -5.28 -17.38
N THR A 496 4.86 -4.11 -16.75
CA THR A 496 4.94 -2.79 -17.38
C THR A 496 5.87 -1.93 -16.53
N ARG A 497 5.34 -0.97 -15.78
CA ARG A 497 6.05 -0.23 -14.74
C ARG A 497 5.53 -0.70 -13.39
N ASN A 498 6.42 -1.17 -12.53
CA ASN A 498 6.11 -1.71 -11.22
C ASN A 498 6.92 -0.94 -10.16
N SER A 499 6.33 -0.67 -9.01
CA SER A 499 7.05 -0.02 -7.91
C SER A 499 7.98 -1.00 -7.21
N ARG A 500 9.19 -0.54 -6.88
CA ARG A 500 10.19 -1.22 -6.05
C ARG A 500 10.52 -0.37 -4.84
N TYR A 501 10.40 -0.96 -3.66
CA TYR A 501 10.94 -0.43 -2.41
C TYR A 501 12.30 -1.09 -2.15
N SER A 502 13.34 -0.28 -1.96
CA SER A 502 14.70 -0.73 -1.65
C SER A 502 15.10 -0.23 -0.28
N PHE A 503 15.35 -1.16 0.64
CA PHE A 503 16.02 -0.88 1.90
C PHE A 503 17.50 -1.23 1.75
N TYR A 504 18.35 -0.22 1.88
CA TYR A 504 19.80 -0.32 1.76
C TYR A 504 20.44 -0.14 3.13
N PHE A 505 21.46 -0.94 3.43
CA PHE A 505 22.35 -0.68 4.55
C PHE A 505 23.79 -1.07 4.22
N GLU A 506 24.72 -0.35 4.81
CA GLU A 506 26.16 -0.55 4.66
C GLU A 506 26.70 -1.15 5.95
N ALA A 507 27.47 -2.25 5.88
CA ALA A 507 28.07 -2.85 7.06
C ALA A 507 29.57 -3.10 6.88
N ALA A 508 30.32 -2.88 7.97
CA ALA A 508 31.76 -3.09 8.05
C ALA A 508 32.10 -4.17 9.08
N ARG A 509 33.27 -4.80 8.95
CA ARG A 509 33.69 -5.89 9.82
C ARG A 509 34.30 -5.42 11.13
N HIS A 510 34.06 -6.18 12.20
CA HIS A 510 34.83 -6.07 13.43
C HIS A 510 36.25 -6.63 13.27
N LEU A 511 37.23 -5.74 13.25
CA LEU A 511 38.63 -6.09 12.97
C LEU A 511 39.35 -6.84 14.09
N THR A 512 38.80 -6.88 15.32
CA THR A 512 39.47 -7.42 16.52
C THR A 512 39.93 -8.86 16.32
N PHE A 513 39.09 -9.72 15.75
CA PHE A 513 39.43 -11.12 15.47
C PHE A 513 40.61 -11.21 14.49
N TYR A 514 40.52 -10.53 13.35
CA TYR A 514 41.51 -10.60 12.28
C TYR A 514 42.86 -9.99 12.72
N VAL A 515 42.84 -8.88 13.43
CA VAL A 515 44.06 -8.26 13.95
C VAL A 515 44.75 -9.19 14.95
N LEU A 516 44.04 -9.69 15.96
CA LEU A 516 44.66 -10.44 17.06
C LEU A 516 44.99 -11.90 16.70
N ARG A 517 44.14 -12.57 15.92
CA ARG A 517 44.33 -13.98 15.57
C ARG A 517 45.05 -14.21 14.25
N ILE A 518 45.11 -13.20 13.37
CA ILE A 518 45.76 -13.35 12.07
C ILE A 518 46.97 -12.41 11.92
N LEU A 519 46.77 -11.10 11.95
CA LEU A 519 47.84 -10.14 11.65
C LEU A 519 48.95 -10.13 12.72
N VAL A 520 48.61 -10.22 14.02
CA VAL A 520 49.60 -10.27 15.10
C VAL A 520 50.49 -11.53 15.02
N PRO A 521 49.96 -12.76 14.86
CA PRO A 521 50.79 -13.95 14.62
C PRO A 521 51.68 -13.86 13.38
N ILE A 522 51.18 -13.34 12.25
CA ILE A 522 51.98 -13.11 11.05
C ILE A 522 53.14 -12.14 11.36
N LEU A 523 52.85 -11.03 12.04
CA LEU A 523 53.87 -10.06 12.46
C LEU A 523 54.93 -10.72 13.36
N ILE A 524 54.54 -11.58 14.29
CA ILE A 524 55.49 -12.31 15.15
C ILE A 524 56.38 -13.23 14.31
N ILE A 525 55.85 -13.96 13.34
CA ILE A 525 56.64 -14.83 12.44
C ILE A 525 57.66 -14.01 11.62
N ILE A 526 57.25 -12.85 11.11
CA ILE A 526 58.12 -11.90 10.39
C ILE A 526 59.23 -11.41 11.33
N LEU A 527 58.89 -11.00 12.56
CA LEU A 527 59.86 -10.53 13.54
C LEU A 527 60.83 -11.62 14.00
N LEU A 528 60.37 -12.85 14.22
CA LEU A 528 61.23 -13.99 14.59
C LEU A 528 62.23 -14.28 13.49
N THR A 529 61.81 -14.20 12.23
CA THR A 529 62.70 -14.35 11.07
C THR A 529 63.69 -13.19 11.00
N TYR A 530 63.24 -11.97 11.25
CA TYR A 530 64.10 -10.78 11.28
C TYR A 530 65.20 -10.85 12.35
N VAL A 531 64.88 -11.29 13.57
CA VAL A 531 65.85 -11.39 14.68
C VAL A 531 67.00 -12.36 14.35
N THR A 532 66.77 -13.37 13.50
CA THR A 532 67.84 -14.29 13.09
C THR A 532 69.00 -13.56 12.41
N PHE A 533 68.74 -12.50 11.63
CA PHE A 533 69.78 -11.70 10.97
C PHE A 533 70.73 -10.98 11.95
N LEU A 534 70.39 -10.90 13.24
CA LEU A 534 71.28 -10.34 14.26
C LEU A 534 72.29 -11.36 14.82
N LEU A 535 72.09 -12.66 14.59
CA LEU A 535 72.90 -13.74 15.16
C LEU A 535 74.13 -14.06 14.31
N LYS A 536 75.37 -14.01 14.76
CA LYS A 536 76.51 -14.31 13.85
C LYS A 536 76.71 -15.80 13.47
N ASP A 537 75.78 -16.69 13.85
CA ASP A 537 75.84 -18.14 13.60
C ASP A 537 74.91 -18.55 12.45
N TYR A 538 75.48 -18.65 11.25
CA TYR A 538 74.75 -19.01 10.02
C TYR A 538 74.11 -20.41 10.06
N GLY A 539 74.66 -21.34 10.85
CA GLY A 539 74.08 -22.68 11.00
C GLY A 539 72.76 -22.63 11.76
N LYS A 540 72.77 -21.98 12.93
CA LYS A 540 71.56 -21.78 13.74
C LYS A 540 70.52 -20.90 13.03
N ARG A 541 70.95 -19.88 12.28
CA ARG A 541 70.03 -19.08 11.48
C ARG A 541 69.25 -19.91 10.47
N ALA A 542 69.94 -20.78 9.72
CA ALA A 542 69.30 -21.65 8.74
C ALA A 542 68.27 -22.58 9.40
N GLU A 543 68.60 -23.15 10.56
CA GLU A 543 67.68 -24.00 11.34
C GLU A 543 66.43 -23.23 11.80
N ILE A 544 66.60 -22.03 12.38
CA ILE A 544 65.48 -21.19 12.83
C ILE A 544 64.63 -20.71 11.65
N ALA A 545 65.26 -20.30 10.54
CA ALA A 545 64.55 -19.85 9.35
C ALA A 545 63.71 -20.99 8.73
N SER A 546 64.27 -22.20 8.64
CA SER A 546 63.52 -23.37 8.17
C SER A 546 62.37 -23.73 9.11
N ALA A 547 62.58 -23.67 10.43
CA ALA A 547 61.51 -23.88 11.41
C ALA A 547 60.40 -22.82 11.31
N ASN A 548 60.75 -21.55 11.10
CA ASN A 548 59.77 -20.47 10.91
C ASN A 548 58.96 -20.62 9.62
N LEU A 549 59.56 -21.08 8.52
CA LEU A 549 58.83 -21.37 7.30
C LEU A 549 57.80 -22.50 7.53
N LEU A 550 58.18 -23.55 8.27
CA LEU A 550 57.26 -24.62 8.63
C LEU A 550 56.12 -24.10 9.53
N LEU A 551 56.44 -23.26 10.52
CA LEU A 551 55.46 -22.61 11.37
C LEU A 551 54.47 -21.76 10.55
N PHE A 552 54.97 -21.00 9.57
CA PHE A 552 54.14 -20.22 8.67
C PHE A 552 53.21 -21.09 7.83
N ILE A 553 53.71 -22.20 7.26
CA ILE A 553 52.88 -23.14 6.49
C ILE A 553 51.77 -23.72 7.37
N ALA A 554 52.10 -24.15 8.60
CA ALA A 554 51.12 -24.68 9.55
C ALA A 554 50.07 -23.62 9.93
N PHE A 555 50.51 -22.39 10.18
CA PHE A 555 49.62 -21.26 10.46
C PHE A 555 48.70 -20.95 9.28
N ASN A 556 49.25 -20.89 8.06
CA ASN A 556 48.48 -20.66 6.83
C ASN A 556 47.38 -21.71 6.62
N PHE A 557 47.69 -23.00 6.85
CA PHE A 557 46.67 -24.05 6.82
C PHE A 557 45.63 -23.93 7.93
N THR A 558 46.01 -23.40 9.10
CA THR A 558 45.09 -23.20 10.22
C THR A 558 44.06 -22.11 9.92
N ILE A 559 44.46 -21.05 9.20
CA ILE A 559 43.56 -19.94 8.85
C ILE A 559 42.84 -20.11 7.51
N ALA A 560 43.29 -21.04 6.66
CA ALA A 560 42.72 -21.26 5.32
C ALA A 560 41.20 -21.56 5.36
N GLY A 561 40.72 -22.21 6.41
CA GLY A 561 39.29 -22.49 6.60
C GLY A 561 38.45 -21.27 6.99
N SER A 562 39.08 -20.16 7.39
CA SER A 562 38.41 -18.90 7.78
C SER A 562 38.47 -17.83 6.69
N LEU A 563 39.19 -18.08 5.60
CA LEU A 563 39.30 -17.17 4.46
C LEU A 563 38.24 -17.53 3.41
N PRO A 564 37.57 -16.53 2.81
CA PRO A 564 36.62 -16.80 1.73
C PRO A 564 37.37 -17.33 0.51
N HIS A 565 36.82 -18.38 -0.11
CA HIS A 565 37.40 -18.99 -1.31
C HIS A 565 36.94 -18.22 -2.56
N LEU A 566 37.68 -17.16 -2.92
CA LEU A 566 37.32 -16.25 -4.01
C LEU A 566 38.15 -16.48 -5.28
N GLY A 567 37.59 -16.11 -6.43
CA GLY A 567 38.27 -16.19 -7.73
C GLY A 567 39.34 -15.11 -7.95
N TYR A 568 39.53 -14.20 -7.00
CA TYR A 568 40.50 -13.10 -7.03
C TYR A 568 41.25 -13.00 -5.69
N LEU A 569 42.41 -12.34 -5.71
CA LEU A 569 43.23 -12.14 -4.50
C LEU A 569 42.65 -11.04 -3.61
N THR A 570 42.55 -11.30 -2.32
CA THR A 570 42.26 -10.28 -1.30
C THR A 570 43.55 -9.64 -0.77
N PHE A 571 43.42 -8.51 -0.06
CA PHE A 571 44.56 -7.85 0.60
C PHE A 571 45.29 -8.80 1.55
N LEU A 572 44.54 -9.57 2.36
CA LEU A 572 45.13 -10.55 3.26
C LEU A 572 45.82 -11.69 2.50
N ASP A 573 45.26 -12.18 1.40
CA ASP A 573 45.92 -13.18 0.55
C ASP A 573 47.25 -12.65 0.00
N ALA A 574 47.28 -11.40 -0.45
CA ALA A 574 48.51 -10.76 -0.93
C ALA A 574 49.57 -10.69 0.19
N VAL A 575 49.18 -10.35 1.42
CA VAL A 575 50.08 -10.35 2.59
C VAL A 575 50.60 -11.76 2.89
N LEU A 576 49.75 -12.78 2.85
CA LEU A 576 50.14 -14.17 3.09
C LEU A 576 51.10 -14.69 2.01
N VAL A 577 50.81 -14.45 0.73
CA VAL A 577 51.67 -14.83 -0.40
C VAL A 577 53.01 -14.09 -0.33
N ALA A 578 53.01 -12.78 -0.06
CA ALA A 578 54.23 -12.02 0.12
C ALA A 578 55.07 -12.57 1.28
N THR A 579 54.44 -12.87 2.42
CA THR A 579 55.11 -13.45 3.59
C THR A 579 55.71 -14.82 3.27
N PHE A 580 54.99 -15.67 2.54
CA PHE A 580 55.46 -16.97 2.10
C PHE A 580 56.70 -16.86 1.20
N VAL A 581 56.63 -16.01 0.18
CA VAL A 581 57.70 -15.80 -0.80
C VAL A 581 58.94 -15.21 -0.12
N ILE A 582 58.78 -14.16 0.70
CA ILE A 582 59.92 -13.52 1.39
C ILE A 582 60.54 -14.48 2.42
N THR A 583 59.74 -15.25 3.16
CA THR A 583 60.26 -16.23 4.12
C THR A 583 60.98 -17.37 3.42
N GLY A 584 60.44 -17.88 2.30
CA GLY A 584 61.09 -18.89 1.46
C GLY A 584 62.44 -18.42 0.90
N ILE A 585 62.50 -17.18 0.38
CA ILE A 585 63.76 -16.56 -0.06
C ILE A 585 64.73 -16.43 1.12
N THR A 586 64.24 -16.08 2.31
CA THR A 586 65.07 -15.94 3.52
C THR A 586 65.70 -17.27 3.93
N VAL A 587 64.99 -18.40 3.80
CA VAL A 587 65.56 -19.74 4.04
C VAL A 587 66.64 -20.05 3.02
N ALA A 588 66.36 -19.85 1.72
CA ALA A 588 67.33 -20.09 0.65
C ALA A 588 68.60 -19.24 0.83
N TYR A 589 68.42 -17.98 1.21
CA TYR A 589 69.51 -17.06 1.53
C TYR A 589 70.38 -17.54 2.71
N ASN A 590 69.76 -17.96 3.82
CA ASN A 590 70.52 -18.45 4.98
C ASN A 590 71.27 -19.76 4.68
N LEU A 591 70.70 -20.64 3.86
CA LEU A 591 71.41 -21.85 3.37
C LEU A 591 72.59 -21.49 2.48
N TYR A 592 72.42 -20.50 1.60
CA TYR A 592 73.50 -19.99 0.75
C TYR A 592 74.65 -19.39 1.58
N LEU A 593 74.34 -18.56 2.58
CA LEU A 593 75.35 -18.02 3.50
C LEU A 593 76.08 -19.11 4.27
N ARG A 594 75.39 -20.14 4.73
CA ARG A 594 76.00 -21.30 5.41
C ARG A 594 77.00 -22.02 4.49
N TRP A 595 76.63 -22.24 3.24
CA TRP A 595 77.53 -22.82 2.23
C TRP A 595 78.75 -21.92 2.00
N LEU A 596 78.54 -20.62 1.75
CA LEU A 596 79.61 -19.64 1.51
C LEU A 596 80.59 -19.52 2.70
N ALA A 597 80.08 -19.56 3.93
CA ALA A 597 80.88 -19.54 5.14
C ALA A 597 81.77 -20.79 5.31
N THR A 598 81.41 -21.91 4.67
CA THR A 598 82.18 -23.16 4.65
C THR A 598 83.41 -23.04 3.74
N GLU A 599 83.32 -22.28 2.64
CA GLU A 599 84.41 -22.05 1.68
C GLU A 599 85.45 -20.98 2.12
N ARG A 600 85.49 -20.63 3.42
CA ARG A 600 86.39 -19.62 4.03
C ARG A 600 86.19 -18.16 3.55
N GLN A 601 85.13 -17.83 2.80
CA GLN A 601 84.82 -16.46 2.37
C GLN A 601 83.97 -15.67 3.39
N LYS A 602 84.38 -15.67 4.66
CA LYS A 602 83.60 -15.07 5.77
C LYS A 602 83.40 -13.56 5.62
N GLU A 603 84.39 -12.83 5.08
CA GLU A 603 84.30 -11.38 4.90
C GLU A 603 83.24 -10.97 3.86
N ILE A 604 83.02 -11.81 2.84
CA ILE A 604 82.01 -11.57 1.81
C ILE A 604 80.61 -11.82 2.39
N ALA A 605 80.44 -12.89 3.16
CA ALA A 605 79.19 -13.19 3.87
C ALA A 605 78.78 -12.05 4.81
N ASP A 606 79.70 -11.52 5.63
CA ASP A 606 79.42 -10.44 6.59
C ASP A 606 79.04 -9.12 5.90
N ARG A 607 79.58 -8.84 4.70
CA ARG A 607 79.22 -7.64 3.93
C ARG A 607 77.81 -7.74 3.35
N ILE A 608 77.43 -8.92 2.84
CA ILE A 608 76.08 -9.17 2.30
C ILE A 608 75.05 -9.13 3.44
N ASP A 609 75.39 -9.72 4.59
CA ASP A 609 74.48 -9.80 5.74
C ASP A 609 74.07 -8.43 6.30
N ARG A 610 75.00 -7.47 6.31
CA ARG A 610 74.73 -6.11 6.77
C ARG A 610 73.66 -5.39 5.93
N VAL A 611 73.53 -5.76 4.65
CA VAL A 611 72.51 -5.22 3.75
C VAL A 611 71.14 -5.81 4.06
N MET A 612 71.07 -7.10 4.39
CA MET A 612 69.80 -7.80 4.64
C MET A 612 69.04 -7.29 5.86
N VAL A 613 69.75 -6.78 6.87
CA VAL A 613 69.13 -6.13 8.04
C VAL A 613 68.21 -4.97 7.63
N TRP A 614 68.53 -4.25 6.56
CA TRP A 614 67.70 -3.17 6.03
C TRP A 614 66.80 -3.61 4.89
N LEU A 615 67.29 -4.51 4.03
CA LEU A 615 66.54 -4.98 2.87
C LEU A 615 65.30 -5.80 3.25
N TYR A 616 65.39 -6.65 4.28
CA TYR A 616 64.28 -7.47 4.74
C TYR A 616 63.06 -6.64 5.17
N PRO A 617 63.15 -5.71 6.14
CA PRO A 617 62.02 -4.86 6.51
C PRO A 617 61.55 -3.96 5.35
N ALA A 618 62.48 -3.45 4.54
CA ALA A 618 62.13 -2.66 3.36
C ALA A 618 61.32 -3.47 2.33
N ALA A 619 61.62 -4.76 2.13
CA ALA A 619 60.89 -5.64 1.23
C ALA A 619 59.45 -5.88 1.71
N TYR A 620 59.22 -6.05 3.03
CA TYR A 620 57.87 -6.15 3.58
C TYR A 620 57.09 -4.85 3.44
N ILE A 621 57.71 -3.70 3.70
CA ILE A 621 57.06 -2.39 3.50
C ILE A 621 56.69 -2.20 2.03
N ALA A 622 57.60 -2.51 1.10
CA ALA A 622 57.33 -2.44 -0.33
C ALA A 622 56.20 -3.38 -0.75
N ALA A 623 56.17 -4.61 -0.22
CA ALA A 623 55.10 -5.57 -0.50
C ALA A 623 53.75 -5.09 0.03
N LEU A 624 53.69 -4.49 1.22
CA LEU A 624 52.47 -3.92 1.79
C LEU A 624 51.95 -2.74 0.98
N VAL A 625 52.84 -1.83 0.56
CA VAL A 625 52.48 -0.69 -0.30
C VAL A 625 51.96 -1.19 -1.65
N LEU A 626 52.64 -2.17 -2.25
CA LEU A 626 52.19 -2.77 -3.51
C LEU A 626 50.81 -3.42 -3.36
N ALA A 627 50.59 -4.18 -2.27
CA ALA A 627 49.30 -4.81 -1.99
C ALA A 627 48.18 -3.76 -1.84
N SER A 628 48.44 -2.65 -1.15
CA SER A 628 47.46 -1.56 -0.99
C SER A 628 47.18 -0.73 -2.25
N LEU A 629 48.07 -0.78 -3.24
CA LEU A 629 47.90 -0.04 -4.50
C LEU A 629 47.21 -0.88 -5.59
N LEU A 630 47.33 -2.21 -5.51
CA LEU A 630 46.79 -3.15 -6.50
C LEU A 630 45.38 -3.65 -6.17
N LEU A 631 44.97 -3.55 -4.91
CA LEU A 631 43.74 -4.09 -4.34
C LEU A 631 43.00 -2.99 -3.60
#